data_AF-A0A251PPP1-F1
#
_entry.id   AF-A0A251PPP1-F1
#
_cell.length_a   1.000
_cell.length_b   1.000
_cell.length_c   1.000
_cell.angle_alpha   90.00
_cell.angle_beta   90.00
_cell.angle_gamma   90.00
#
_symmetry.space_group_name_H-M   'P 1'
#
loop_
_entity.id
_entity.type
_entity.pdbx_description
1 polymer ?
#
loop_
_entity_poly.entity_id
_entity_poly.type
_entity_poly.pdbx_seq_one_letter_code
_entity_poly.pdbx_strand_id
1 'polypeptide(L)'
;MGLLSTVLAKSYVEFWGRKWNIQDISTVVVFVALHCLCLFAPFHFNWGAFWVAMALYLLTGLGVTLSYHRNLAHRSFTLPKWLEYSFAYCGVLSLQGSSIEWVSTHRYHHQFTDTGKDPHSPIN
;
A
#
# COMPACT_ATOMS: atom_id res chain seq x y z
N MET A 1 28.80 8.81 16.34
CA MET A 1 27.46 9.38 16.55
C MET A 1 27.50 10.89 16.40
N GLY A 2 27.56 11.41 15.17
CA GLY A 2 27.68 12.85 14.94
C GLY A 2 27.89 13.18 13.47
N LEU A 3 27.34 14.30 13.00
CA LEU A 3 27.34 14.87 11.65
C LEU A 3 26.45 14.26 10.55
N LEU A 4 26.44 12.94 10.33
CA LEU A 4 25.62 12.37 9.23
C LEU A 4 24.10 12.36 9.52
N SER A 5 23.71 12.27 10.78
CA SER A 5 22.30 12.32 11.20
C SER A 5 21.70 13.73 11.13
N THR A 6 22.54 14.77 11.15
CA THR A 6 22.12 16.19 11.07
C THR A 6 22.00 16.70 9.64
N VAL A 7 22.68 16.09 8.66
CA VAL A 7 22.57 16.46 7.23
C VAL A 7 21.37 15.77 6.56
N LEU A 8 20.94 14.61 7.06
CA LEU A 8 19.68 13.97 6.68
C LEU A 8 18.52 14.46 7.54
N ALA A 9 18.36 15.78 7.67
CA ALA A 9 17.12 16.33 8.19
C ALA A 9 16.00 15.81 7.29
N LYS A 10 15.21 14.83 7.77
CA LYS A 10 13.94 14.47 7.14
C LYS A 10 13.12 15.76 7.11
N SER A 11 13.11 16.44 5.97
CA SER A 11 12.29 17.62 5.79
C SER A 11 10.84 17.18 5.93
N TYR A 12 10.18 17.70 6.96
CA TYR A 12 8.76 17.53 7.16
C TYR A 12 8.09 18.89 7.12
N VAL A 13 6.88 18.93 6.57
CA VAL A 13 6.00 20.10 6.63
C VAL A 13 4.94 19.80 7.69
N GLU A 14 4.74 20.71 8.63
CA GLU A 14 3.61 20.60 9.55
C GLU A 14 2.35 21.13 8.87
N PHE A 15 1.36 20.26 8.71
CA PHE A 15 0.07 20.61 8.15
C PHE A 15 -1.02 19.90 8.94
N TRP A 16 -1.99 20.68 9.43
CA TRP A 16 -3.13 20.20 10.21
C TRP A 16 -2.75 19.40 11.46
N GLY A 17 -1.71 19.85 12.19
CA GLY A 17 -1.24 19.18 13.41
C GLY A 17 -0.51 17.85 13.18
N ARG A 18 -0.34 17.41 11.93
CA ARG A 18 0.47 16.25 11.55
C ARG A 18 1.77 16.70 10.88
N LYS A 19 2.87 15.98 11.12
CA LYS A 19 4.10 16.11 10.36
C LYS A 19 4.00 15.30 9.07
N TRP A 20 4.10 15.96 7.93
CA TRP A 20 4.06 15.36 6.61
C TRP A 20 5.46 15.24 6.05
N ASN A 21 5.87 14.01 5.76
CA ASN A 21 7.12 13.77 5.05
C ASN A 21 6.87 13.73 3.53
N ILE A 22 7.94 13.64 2.74
CA ILE A 22 7.84 13.59 1.28
C ILE A 22 7.02 12.39 0.78
N GLN A 23 7.08 11.24 1.45
CA GLN A 23 6.32 10.05 1.09
C GLN A 23 4.81 10.28 1.29
N ASP A 24 4.41 10.93 2.38
CA ASP A 24 3.01 11.29 2.63
C ASP A 24 2.48 12.20 1.52
N ILE A 25 3.25 13.24 1.18
CA ILE A 25 2.91 14.21 0.14
C ILE A 25 2.81 13.50 -1.22
N SER A 26 3.80 12.69 -1.58
CA SER A 26 3.80 11.91 -2.83
C SER A 26 2.59 10.97 -2.89
N THR A 27 2.25 10.32 -1.79
CA THR A 27 1.11 9.39 -1.71
C THR A 27 -0.19 10.14 -2.00
N VAL A 28 -0.45 11.26 -1.32
CA VAL A 28 -1.66 12.06 -1.54
C VAL A 28 -1.73 12.59 -2.96
N VAL A 29 -0.63 13.14 -3.49
CA VAL A 29 -0.59 13.66 -4.87
C VAL A 29 -0.92 12.56 -5.88
N VAL A 30 -0.33 11.37 -5.73
CA VAL A 30 -0.59 10.24 -6.63
C VAL A 30 -2.06 9.81 -6.55
N PHE A 31 -2.63 9.62 -5.35
CA PHE A 31 -4.02 9.20 -5.22
C PHE A 31 -5.00 10.26 -5.73
N VAL A 32 -4.79 11.55 -5.43
CA VAL A 32 -5.64 12.63 -5.96
C VAL A 32 -5.57 12.66 -7.49
N ALA A 33 -4.37 12.59 -8.06
CA ALA A 33 -4.20 12.57 -9.51
C ALA A 33 -4.91 11.37 -10.16
N LEU A 34 -4.79 10.17 -9.58
CA LEU A 34 -5.49 8.98 -10.07
C LEU A 34 -7.02 9.15 -10.06
N HIS A 35 -7.59 9.69 -8.97
CA HIS A 35 -9.04 9.93 -8.89
C HIS A 35 -9.50 11.00 -9.89
N CYS A 36 -8.73 12.06 -10.09
CA CYS A 36 -9.01 13.06 -11.13
C CYS A 36 -8.96 12.44 -12.53
N LEU A 37 -8.01 11.55 -12.80
CA LEU A 37 -7.92 10.83 -14.07
C LEU A 37 -9.12 9.90 -14.30
N CYS A 38 -9.65 9.27 -13.25
CA CYS A 38 -10.86 8.43 -13.36
C CYS A 38 -12.08 9.19 -13.89
N LEU A 39 -12.17 10.51 -13.70
CA LEU A 39 -13.24 11.33 -14.27
C LEU A 39 -13.26 11.31 -15.81
N PHE A 40 -12.13 11.01 -16.45
CA PHE A 40 -12.01 10.92 -17.90
C PHE A 40 -12.32 9.52 -18.46
N ALA A 41 -12.53 8.52 -17.60
CA ALA A 41 -12.77 7.13 -18.02
C ALA A 41 -13.97 6.97 -18.99
N PRO A 42 -15.12 7.65 -18.82
CA PRO A 42 -16.25 7.53 -19.76
C PRO A 42 -15.91 7.92 -21.19
N PHE A 43 -14.93 8.82 -21.38
CA PHE A 43 -14.53 9.32 -22.70
C PHE A 43 -13.47 8.45 -23.39
N HIS A 44 -12.88 7.48 -22.67
CA HIS A 44 -11.78 6.63 -23.17
C HIS A 44 -12.10 5.13 -23.08
N PHE A 45 -13.38 4.78 -22.89
CA PHE A 45 -13.79 3.39 -22.76
C PHE A 45 -13.55 2.61 -24.05
N ASN A 46 -12.94 1.42 -23.89
CA ASN A 46 -12.92 0.39 -24.91
C ASN A 46 -12.83 -0.99 -24.25
N TRP A 47 -13.30 -2.01 -24.96
CA TRP A 47 -13.37 -3.38 -24.43
C TRP A 47 -12.01 -3.98 -24.09
N GLY A 48 -10.95 -3.63 -24.82
CA GLY A 48 -9.59 -4.09 -24.51
C GLY A 48 -9.10 -3.56 -23.17
N ALA A 49 -9.23 -2.25 -22.95
CA ALA A 49 -8.89 -1.60 -21.69
C ALA A 49 -9.73 -2.14 -20.52
N PHE A 50 -11.03 -2.40 -20.74
CA PHE A 50 -11.89 -3.01 -19.74
C PHE A 50 -11.37 -4.37 -19.26
N TRP A 51 -11.01 -5.26 -20.19
CA TRP A 51 -10.50 -6.59 -19.82
C TRP A 51 -9.11 -6.53 -19.17
N VAL A 52 -8.25 -5.62 -19.62
CA VAL A 52 -6.96 -5.37 -18.95
C VAL A 52 -7.19 -4.88 -17.51
N ALA A 53 -8.12 -3.95 -17.30
CA ALA A 53 -8.48 -3.47 -15.97
C ALA A 53 -9.02 -4.60 -15.07
N MET A 54 -9.90 -5.45 -15.61
CA MET A 54 -10.44 -6.61 -14.89
C MET A 54 -9.33 -7.62 -14.51
N ALA A 55 -8.43 -7.92 -15.44
CA ALA A 55 -7.31 -8.82 -15.19
C ALA A 55 -6.37 -8.26 -14.11
N LEU A 56 -6.04 -6.98 -14.18
CA LEU A 56 -5.22 -6.30 -13.17
C LEU A 56 -5.92 -6.24 -11.80
N TYR A 57 -7.23 -5.99 -11.78
CA TYR A 57 -8.03 -6.01 -10.55
C TYR A 57 -7.94 -7.37 -9.84
N LEU A 58 -8.15 -8.46 -10.58
CA LEU A 58 -8.03 -9.82 -10.03
C LEU A 58 -6.59 -10.13 -9.60
N LEU A 59 -5.60 -9.81 -10.44
CA LEU A 59 -4.19 -10.12 -10.17
C LEU A 59 -3.68 -9.40 -8.91
N THR A 60 -3.96 -8.10 -8.79
CA THR A 60 -3.56 -7.29 -7.63
C THR A 60 -4.35 -7.66 -6.38
N GLY A 61 -5.66 -7.93 -6.51
CA GLY A 61 -6.50 -8.41 -5.42
C GLY A 61 -6.01 -9.76 -4.86
N LEU A 62 -5.62 -10.70 -5.73
CA LEU A 62 -4.99 -11.96 -5.30
C LEU A 62 -3.61 -11.73 -4.69
N GLY A 63 -2.80 -10.82 -5.25
CA GLY A 63 -1.51 -10.44 -4.67
C GLY A 63 -1.63 -9.97 -3.22
N VAL A 64 -2.60 -9.10 -2.92
CA VAL A 64 -2.82 -8.64 -1.55
C VAL A 64 -3.43 -9.74 -0.67
N THR A 65 -4.52 -10.37 -1.13
CA THR A 65 -5.29 -11.30 -0.28
C THR A 65 -4.61 -12.65 -0.06
N LEU A 66 -3.97 -13.23 -1.09
CA LEU A 66 -3.25 -14.50 -0.95
C LEU A 66 -1.83 -14.27 -0.44
N SER A 67 -1.06 -13.34 -1.03
CA SER A 67 0.32 -13.13 -0.61
C SER A 67 0.43 -12.26 0.64
N TYR A 68 0.19 -10.96 0.54
CA TYR A 68 0.48 -10.05 1.67
C TYR A 68 -0.28 -10.45 2.94
N HIS A 69 -1.57 -10.77 2.80
CA HIS A 69 -2.43 -11.10 3.92
C HIS A 69 -2.24 -12.53 4.44
N ARG A 70 -2.64 -13.55 3.67
CA ARG A 70 -2.69 -14.93 4.18
C ARG A 70 -1.33 -15.60 4.25
N ASN A 71 -0.49 -15.44 3.22
CA ASN A 71 0.81 -16.10 3.18
C ASN A 71 1.87 -15.37 4.02
N LEU A 72 2.05 -14.07 3.84
CA LEU A 72 3.14 -13.32 4.47
C LEU A 72 2.80 -12.84 5.87
N ALA A 73 1.62 -12.21 6.07
CA ALA A 73 1.23 -11.70 7.39
C ALA A 73 0.82 -12.84 8.33
N HIS A 74 -0.12 -13.68 7.92
CA HIS A 74 -0.71 -14.73 8.77
C HIS A 74 -0.04 -16.09 8.69
N ARG A 75 0.86 -16.32 7.73
CA ARG A 75 1.55 -17.61 7.54
C ARG A 75 0.59 -18.81 7.45
N SER A 76 -0.60 -18.61 6.88
CA SER A 76 -1.67 -19.62 6.85
C SER A 76 -1.36 -20.83 5.95
N PHE A 77 -0.41 -20.69 5.02
CA PHE A 77 0.06 -21.75 4.14
C PHE A 77 1.48 -21.43 3.64
N THR A 78 2.19 -22.45 3.17
CA THR A 78 3.52 -22.33 2.56
C THR A 78 3.44 -22.46 1.04
N LEU A 79 4.28 -21.71 0.33
CA LEU A 79 4.43 -21.78 -1.13
C LEU A 79 5.88 -22.05 -1.49
N PRO A 80 6.16 -22.68 -2.64
CA PRO A 80 7.52 -22.69 -3.19
C PRO A 80 7.96 -21.25 -3.48
N LYS A 81 9.24 -20.94 -3.27
CA LYS A 81 9.73 -19.54 -3.25
C LYS A 81 9.47 -18.76 -4.53
N TRP A 82 9.57 -19.40 -5.69
CA TRP A 82 9.26 -18.74 -6.97
C TRP A 82 7.81 -18.24 -7.00
N LEU A 83 6.85 -19.03 -6.51
CA LEU A 83 5.43 -18.69 -6.51
C LEU A 83 5.09 -17.65 -5.42
N GLU A 84 5.71 -17.77 -4.24
CA GLU A 84 5.64 -16.75 -3.18
C GLU A 84 6.06 -15.37 -3.70
N TYR A 85 7.19 -15.30 -4.41
CA TYR A 85 7.69 -14.07 -5.01
C TYR A 85 6.82 -13.57 -6.16
N SER A 86 6.29 -14.46 -7.02
CA SER A 86 5.36 -14.06 -8.08
C SER A 86 4.10 -13.38 -7.51
N PHE A 87 3.47 -13.97 -6.49
CA PHE A 87 2.30 -13.34 -5.87
C PHE A 87 2.66 -12.06 -5.11
N ALA A 88 3.81 -12.02 -4.42
CA ALA A 88 4.26 -10.81 -3.75
C ALA A 88 4.49 -9.67 -4.76
N TYR A 89 5.06 -9.96 -5.93
CA TYR A 89 5.24 -8.98 -7.01
C TYR A 89 3.89 -8.47 -7.55
N CYS A 90 2.90 -9.35 -7.70
CA CYS A 90 1.53 -8.93 -8.04
C CYS A 90 0.93 -8.01 -6.97
N GLY A 91 1.26 -8.24 -5.69
CA GLY A 91 0.87 -7.37 -4.58
C GLY A 91 1.47 -5.96 -4.67
N VAL A 92 2.70 -5.80 -5.16
CA VAL A 92 3.34 -4.48 -5.34
C VAL A 92 2.53 -3.59 -6.30
N LEU A 93 1.91 -4.19 -7.32
CA LEU A 93 1.09 -3.47 -8.30
C LEU A 93 -0.21 -2.89 -7.70
N SER A 94 -0.56 -3.24 -6.45
CA SER A 94 -1.76 -2.72 -5.76
C SER A 94 -1.61 -1.31 -5.18
N LEU A 95 -0.39 -0.74 -5.17
CA LEU A 95 -0.08 0.56 -4.56
C LEU A 95 -0.40 0.66 -3.06
N GLN A 96 -0.38 -0.46 -2.32
CA GLN A 96 -0.59 -0.49 -0.87
C GLN A 96 0.71 -0.48 -0.04
N GLY A 97 1.80 0.01 -0.61
CA GLY A 97 3.12 0.01 0.02
C GLY A 97 3.91 -1.29 -0.17
N SER A 98 5.09 -1.35 0.44
CA SER A 98 5.97 -2.53 0.34
C SER A 98 5.39 -3.72 1.10
N SER A 99 5.74 -4.95 0.70
CA SER A 99 5.28 -6.16 1.39
C SER A 99 5.67 -6.19 2.87
N ILE A 100 6.85 -5.66 3.22
CA ILE A 100 7.34 -5.59 4.60
C ILE A 100 6.50 -4.60 5.41
N GLU A 101 6.27 -3.40 4.87
CA GLU A 101 5.47 -2.36 5.51
C GLU A 101 4.02 -2.84 5.71
N TRP A 102 3.39 -3.36 4.65
CA TRP A 102 2.02 -3.87 4.72
C TRP A 102 1.87 -4.96 5.77
N VAL A 103 2.75 -5.96 5.77
CA VAL A 103 2.72 -7.07 6.74
C VAL A 103 2.95 -6.57 8.16
N SER A 104 3.88 -5.63 8.37
CA SER A 104 4.16 -5.05 9.68
C SER A 104 2.93 -4.30 10.21
N THR A 105 2.36 -3.41 9.41
CA THR A 105 1.16 -2.63 9.76
C THR A 105 -0.03 -3.55 10.03
N HIS A 106 -0.24 -4.57 9.18
CA HIS A 106 -1.34 -5.51 9.34
C HIS A 106 -1.25 -6.34 10.62
N ARG A 107 -0.03 -6.79 10.99
CA ARG A 107 0.19 -7.49 12.27
C ARG A 107 -0.01 -6.56 13.46
N TYR A 108 0.44 -5.31 13.34
CA TYR A 108 0.28 -4.31 14.39
C TYR A 108 -1.21 -3.95 14.59
N HIS A 109 -1.99 -3.84 13.50
CA HIS A 109 -3.44 -3.74 13.53
C HIS A 109 -4.08 -4.91 14.28
N HIS A 110 -3.74 -6.16 13.95
CA HIS A 110 -4.29 -7.33 14.67
C HIS A 110 -3.88 -7.42 16.14
N GLN A 111 -2.69 -6.92 16.50
CA GLN A 111 -2.21 -6.94 17.87
C GLN A 111 -2.93 -5.90 18.76
N PHE A 112 -3.34 -4.78 18.16
CA PHE A 112 -3.86 -3.62 18.89
C PHE A 112 -5.23 -3.15 18.41
N THR A 113 -5.99 -4.04 17.76
CA THR A 113 -7.29 -3.74 17.12
C THR A 113 -8.19 -2.91 18.04
N ASP A 114 -8.84 -1.90 17.46
CA ASP A 114 -9.77 -0.99 18.13
C ASP A 114 -9.19 -0.19 19.30
N THR A 115 -7.85 -0.08 19.37
CA THR A 115 -7.17 0.80 20.34
C THR A 115 -6.57 2.01 19.64
N GLY A 116 -6.14 3.02 20.42
CA GLY A 116 -5.42 4.18 19.88
C GLY A 116 -4.06 3.85 19.25
N LYS A 117 -3.59 2.60 19.38
CA LYS A 117 -2.35 2.12 18.75
C LYS A 117 -2.60 1.49 17.39
N ASP A 118 -3.82 1.10 17.06
CA ASP A 118 -4.11 0.49 15.77
C ASP A 118 -4.01 1.54 14.65
N PRO A 119 -3.17 1.36 13.63
CA PRO A 119 -3.01 2.32 12.53
C PRO A 119 -4.27 2.50 11.68
N HIS A 120 -5.23 1.57 11.78
CA HIS A 120 -6.53 1.63 11.11
C HIS A 120 -7.68 1.98 12.06
N SER A 121 -7.37 2.35 13.30
CA SER A 121 -8.40 2.69 14.29
C SER A 121 -9.20 3.91 13.84
N PRO A 122 -10.54 3.88 13.93
CA PRO A 122 -11.39 5.02 13.60
C PRO A 122 -11.37 6.12 14.68
N ILE A 123 -10.73 5.87 15.83
CA ILE A 123 -10.63 6.80 16.96
C ILE A 123 -9.32 7.60 16.98
N ASN A 124 -8.47 7.44 15.96
CA ASN A 124 -7.18 8.13 15.83
C ASN A 124 -7.25 9.42 15.02
#